data_AF-A0A3N1SVN4-F1
#
_entry.id   AF-A0A3N1SVN4-F1
#
_cell.length_a   1.000
_cell.length_b   1.000
_cell.length_c   1.000
_cell.angle_alpha   90.00
_cell.angle_beta   90.00
_cell.angle_gamma   90.00
#
_symmetry.space_group_name_H-M   'P 1'
#
loop_
_entity.id
_entity.type
_entity.pdbx_description
1 polymer ?
#
loop_
_entity_poly.entity_id
_entity_poly.type
_entity_poly.pdbx_seq_one_letter_code
_entity_poly.pdbx_strand_id
1 'polypeptide(L)' 'MAIELTDELIELERAAWAEQQEGRLTVATAARVQAAITAYAEATGQGRYDVERELKRIVRHPEPGTD' A
#
# COMPACT_ATOMS: atom_id res chain seq x y z
N MET A 1 15.15 -3.40 7.09
CA MET A 1 15.51 -2.82 5.78
C MET A 1 14.32 -2.05 5.27
N ALA A 2 14.53 -0.86 4.71
CA ALA A 2 13.49 -0.18 3.96
C ALA A 2 13.23 -0.98 2.67
N ILE A 3 11.96 -1.23 2.37
CA ILE A 3 11.54 -1.80 1.09
C ILE A 3 11.30 -0.60 0.17
N GLU A 4 12.07 -0.51 -0.91
CA GLU A 4 11.73 0.40 -2.00
C GLU A 4 10.39 -0.07 -2.59
N LEU A 5 9.40 0.80 -2.69
CA LEU A 5 8.09 0.53 -3.29
C LEU A 5 7.94 1.36 -4.56
N THR A 6 7.15 0.88 -5.53
CA THR A 6 6.84 1.67 -6.72
C THR A 6 5.81 2.75 -6.42
N ASP A 7 5.91 3.87 -7.13
CA ASP A 7 4.90 4.94 -7.06
C ASP A 7 3.50 4.42 -7.38
N GLU A 8 3.37 3.49 -8.34
CA GLU A 8 2.08 2.88 -8.68
C GLU A 8 1.44 2.15 -7.48
N LEU A 9 2.23 1.39 -6.72
CA LEU A 9 1.72 0.67 -5.55
C LEU A 9 1.34 1.64 -4.42
N ILE A 10 2.12 2.72 -4.25
CA ILE A 10 1.83 3.79 -3.29
C ILE A 10 0.53 4.51 -3.65
N GLU A 11 0.36 4.94 -4.90
CA GLU A 11 -0.85 5.64 -5.37
C GLU A 11 -2.10 4.76 -5.29
N LEU A 12 -1.96 3.46 -5.59
CA LEU A 12 -3.06 2.50 -5.44
C LEU A 12 -3.55 2.40 -3.99
N GLU A 13 -2.62 2.33 -3.03
CA GLU A 13 -2.97 2.32 -1.61
C GLU A 13 -3.48 3.69 -1.13
N ARG A 14 -2.94 4.81 -1.62
CA ARG A 14 -3.46 6.16 -1.29
C ARG A 14 -4.92 6.31 -1.71
N ALA A 15 -5.28 5.87 -2.91
CA ALA A 15 -6.66 5.88 -3.38
C ALA A 15 -7.57 5.01 -2.50
N ALA A 16 -7.14 3.77 -2.21
CA ALA A 16 -7.89 2.88 -1.32
C ALA A 16 -8.02 3.44 0.11
N TRP A 17 -6.98 4.11 0.61
CA TRP A 17 -6.99 4.74 1.91
C TRP A 17 -7.95 5.92 1.96
N ALA A 18 -7.96 6.79 0.94
CA ALA A 18 -8.95 7.86 0.84
C ALA A 18 -10.39 7.30 0.81
N GLU A 19 -10.66 6.26 0.01
CA GLU A 19 -11.96 5.58 0.02
C GLU A 19 -12.31 5.02 1.40
N GLN A 20 -11.34 4.46 2.13
CA GLN A 20 -11.54 3.93 3.47
C GLN A 20 -11.91 5.04 4.47
N GLN A 21 -11.20 6.17 4.42
CA GLN A 21 -11.45 7.32 5.28
C GLN A 21 -12.82 7.95 5.03
N GLU A 22 -13.31 7.89 3.79
CA GLU A 22 -14.65 8.34 3.40
C GLU A 22 -15.76 7.29 3.62
N GLY A 23 -15.41 6.08 4.07
CA GLY A 23 -16.36 4.98 4.23
C GLY A 23 -16.90 4.43 2.90
N ARG A 24 -16.21 4.68 1.79
CA ARG A 24 -16.57 4.24 0.42
C ARG A 24 -15.77 3.04 -0.08
N LEU A 25 -14.80 2.55 0.69
CA LEU A 25 -13.94 1.44 0.28
C LEU A 25 -14.76 0.21 -0.11
N THR A 26 -14.51 -0.29 -1.32
CA THR A 26 -15.16 -1.50 -1.81
C THR A 26 -14.26 -2.73 -1.66
N VAL A 27 -14.87 -3.92 -1.61
CA VAL A 27 -14.13 -5.19 -1.64
C VAL A 27 -13.27 -5.30 -2.92
N ALA A 28 -13.77 -4.79 -4.05
CA ALA A 28 -13.02 -4.79 -5.31
C ALA A 28 -11.77 -3.91 -5.23
N THR A 29 -11.85 -2.71 -4.64
CA THR A 29 -10.69 -1.84 -4.41
C THR A 29 -9.68 -2.53 -3.49
N ALA A 30 -10.13 -3.07 -2.36
CA ALA A 30 -9.27 -3.77 -1.40
C ALA A 30 -8.56 -4.99 -2.02
N ALA A 31 -9.28 -5.76 -2.85
CA ALA A 31 -8.72 -6.91 -3.57
C ALA A 31 -7.65 -6.49 -4.59
N ARG A 32 -7.85 -5.38 -5.30
CA ARG A 32 -6.84 -4.83 -6.24
C ARG A 32 -5.54 -4.46 -5.53
N VAL A 33 -5.62 -3.81 -4.38
CA VAL A 33 -4.45 -3.50 -3.54
C VAL A 33 -3.71 -4.79 -3.15
N GLN A 34 -4.42 -5.78 -2.62
CA GLN A 34 -3.80 -7.05 -2.19
C GLN A 34 -3.16 -7.83 -3.35
N ALA A 35 -3.79 -7.82 -4.52
CA ALA A 35 -3.23 -8.42 -5.73
C ALA A 35 -1.92 -7.70 -6.14
N ALA A 36 -1.90 -6.37 -6.12
CA ALA A 36 -0.71 -5.59 -6.44
C ALA A 36 0.44 -5.81 -5.44
N ILE A 37 0.15 -5.84 -4.13
CA ILE A 37 1.14 -6.19 -3.09
C ILE A 37 1.72 -7.57 -3.35
N THR A 38 0.88 -8.55 -3.69
CA THR A 38 1.30 -9.93 -3.94
C THR A 38 2.20 -10.02 -5.17
N ALA A 39 1.78 -9.43 -6.28
CA ALA A 39 2.57 -9.38 -7.51
C ALA A 39 3.92 -8.67 -7.30
N TYR A 40 3.93 -7.57 -6.52
CA TYR A 40 5.16 -6.86 -6.17
C TYR A 40 6.11 -7.74 -5.36
N ALA A 41 5.61 -8.35 -4.29
CA ALA A 41 6.39 -9.22 -3.42
C ALA A 41 7.00 -10.42 -4.19
N GLU A 42 6.23 -11.02 -5.10
CA GLU A 42 6.71 -12.09 -5.98
C GLU A 42 7.80 -11.61 -6.94
N ALA A 43 7.60 -10.45 -7.57
CA ALA A 43 8.54 -9.88 -8.55
C ALA A 43 9.89 -9.48 -7.91
N THR A 44 9.88 -9.04 -6.65
CA THR A 44 11.09 -8.59 -5.93
C THR A 44 11.69 -9.65 -5.01
N GLY A 45 11.03 -10.82 -4.86
CA GLY A 45 11.43 -11.86 -3.91
C GLY A 45 11.29 -11.43 -2.44
N GLN A 46 10.44 -10.44 -2.15
CA GLN A 46 10.20 -9.93 -0.81
C GLN A 46 9.03 -10.65 -0.14
N GLY A 47 8.96 -10.57 1.20
CA GLY A 47 7.81 -11.08 1.93
C GLY A 47 6.58 -10.19 1.75
N ARG A 48 5.44 -10.76 1.32
CA ARG A 48 4.17 -10.04 1.17
C ARG A 48 3.80 -9.21 2.40
N TYR A 49 4.01 -9.75 3.60
CA TYR A 49 3.74 -9.05 4.86
C TYR A 49 4.65 -7.83 5.08
N ASP A 50 5.92 -7.91 4.70
CA ASP A 50 6.85 -6.79 4.86
C ASP A 50 6.51 -5.67 3.86
N VAL A 51 6.18 -6.02 2.61
CA VAL A 51 5.69 -5.08 1.58
C VAL A 51 4.43 -4.38 2.07
N GLU A 52 3.43 -5.13 2.54
CA GLU A 52 2.17 -4.56 3.04
C GLU A 52 2.40 -3.64 4.25
N ARG A 53 3.28 -4.04 5.19
CA ARG A 53 3.61 -3.22 6.36
C ARG A 53 4.26 -1.90 5.95
N GLU A 54 5.24 -1.94 5.05
CA GLU A 54 5.94 -0.73 4.60
C GLU A 54 5.01 0.20 3.81
N LEU A 55 4.19 -0.37 2.93
CA LEU A 55 3.19 0.38 2.16
C LEU A 55 2.22 1.14 3.10
N LYS A 56 1.70 0.46 4.12
CA LYS A 56 0.82 1.08 5.11
C LYS A 56 1.54 2.11 5.97
N ARG A 57 2.81 1.89 6.31
CA ARG A 57 3.63 2.89 7.02
C ARG A 57 3.70 4.17 6.20
N ILE A 58 4.04 4.09 4.92
CA ILE A 58 4.18 5.25 4.03
C ILE A 58 2.85 5.98 3.81
N VAL A 59 1.75 5.24 3.59
CA VAL A 59 0.47 5.84 3.20
C VAL A 59 -0.42 6.24 4.38
N ARG A 60 -0.54 5.36 5.38
CA ARG A 60 -1.49 5.53 6.49
C ARG A 60 -0.87 6.18 7.72
N HIS A 61 0.46 6.15 7.81
CA HIS A 61 1.21 6.66 8.95
C HIS A 61 2.43 7.50 8.49
N PRO A 62 2.22 8.55 7.67
CA PRO A 62 3.32 9.43 7.29
C PRO A 62 3.99 9.99 8.54
N GLU A 63 5.32 10.05 8.55
CA GLU A 63 6.05 10.60 9.70
C GLU A 63 5.56 12.03 9.97
N PRO A 64 5.27 12.39 11.23
CA PRO A 64 4.87 13.75 11.57
C PRO A 64 6.03 14.70 11.28
N GLY A 65 5.90 15.53 10.24
CA GLY A 65 6.88 16.57 9.91
C GLY A 65 7.57 16.44 8.54
N THR A 66 6.83 16.03 7.49
CA THR A 66 7.12 16.50 6.13
C THR A 66 5.93 17.27 5.57
N ASP A 67 5.47 18.24 6.36
CA ASP A 67 4.81 19.49 5.94
C ASP A 67 4.88 20.48 7.13
#